data_AF-A0A9E7F0S3-F1
#
_entry.id   AF-A0A9E7F0S3-F1
#
_cell.length_a   1.000
_cell.length_b   1.000
_cell.length_c   1.000
_cell.angle_alpha   90.00
_cell.angle_beta   90.00
_cell.angle_gamma   90.00
#
_symmetry.space_group_name_H-M   'P 1'
#
loop_
_entity.id
_entity.type
_entity.pdbx_description
1 polymer ?
#
loop_
_entity_poly.entity_id
_entity_poly.type
_entity_poly.pdbx_seq_one_letter_code
_entity_poly.pdbx_strand_id
1 'polypeptide(L)' 'MSIMNSFINDIFEKLAQEASRLARYNKKPTITSREIQTSVRLVLPGELAKHAVSEGTKAVTKFTSS' A
#
# COMPACT_ATOMS: atom_id res chain seq x y z
N MET A 1 13.67 -7.06 -19.17
CA MET A 1 12.72 -6.33 -18.30
C MET A 1 13.25 -6.16 -16.87
N SER A 2 14.50 -5.70 -16.69
CA SER A 2 15.06 -5.49 -15.34
C SER A 2 14.51 -4.21 -14.69
N ILE A 3 14.36 -3.14 -15.47
CA ILE A 3 13.92 -1.82 -15.01
C ILE A 3 12.54 -1.89 -14.35
N MET A 4 11.57 -2.56 -14.99
CA MET A 4 10.22 -2.72 -14.43
C MET A 4 10.23 -3.51 -13.12
N ASN A 5 11.07 -4.55 -13.03
CA ASN A 5 11.21 -5.32 -11.81
C ASN A 5 11.83 -4.47 -10.68
N SER A 6 12.86 -3.69 -10.98
CA SER A 6 13.46 -2.77 -10.02
C SER A 6 12.47 -1.70 -9.55
N PHE A 7 11.65 -1.16 -10.45
CA PHE A 7 10.60 -0.19 -10.11
C PHE A 7 9.57 -0.78 -9.14
N ILE A 8 9.11 -2.01 -9.39
CA ILE A 8 8.16 -2.69 -8.49
C ILE A 8 8.76 -2.90 -7.10
N ASN A 9 10.02 -3.36 -7.03
CA ASN A 9 10.69 -3.58 -5.75
C ASN A 9 10.89 -2.28 -4.97
N ASP A 10 11.31 -1.19 -5.62
CA ASP A 10 11.46 0.13 -4.97
C ASP A 10 10.14 0.64 -4.38
N ILE A 11 9.03 0.55 -5.12
CA ILE A 11 7.71 0.95 -4.62
C ILE A 11 7.24 0.03 -3.49
N PHE A 12 7.43 -1.28 -3.62
CA PHE A 12 7.07 -2.24 -2.58
C PHE A 12 7.78 -1.93 -1.26
N GLU A 13 9.09 -1.72 -1.29
CA GLU A 13 9.88 -1.42 -0.10
C GLU A 13 9.42 -0.10 0.56
N LYS A 14 9.19 0.95 -0.23
CA LYS A 14 8.67 2.23 0.28
C LYS A 14 7.32 2.07 0.97
N LEU A 15 6.38 1.35 0.36
CA LEU A 15 5.05 1.13 0.94
C LEU A 15 5.09 0.27 2.20
N ALA A 16 5.89 -0.81 2.19
CA ALA A 16 6.02 -1.72 3.33
C ALA A 16 6.67 -1.04 4.54
N GLN A 17 7.73 -0.24 4.32
CA GLN A 17 8.38 0.51 5.38
C GLN A 17 7.42 1.51 6.02
N GLU A 18 6.69 2.27 5.21
CA GLU A 18 5.77 3.30 5.72
C GLU A 18 4.55 2.67 6.41
N ALA A 19 4.02 1.55 5.92
CA ALA A 19 2.96 0.79 6.60
C ALA A 19 3.43 0.22 7.96
N SER A 20 4.68 -0.25 8.03
CA SER A 20 5.30 -0.72 9.28
C SER A 20 5.44 0.41 10.31
N ARG A 21 5.86 1.61 9.87
CA ARG A 21 5.90 2.81 10.74
C ARG A 21 4.51 3.16 11.26
N LEU A 22 3.49 3.15 10.39
CA LEU A 22 2.10 3.43 10.78
C LEU A 22 1.56 2.43 11.81
N ALA A 23 1.84 1.13 11.64
CA ALA A 23 1.46 0.11 12.62
C ALA A 23 2.14 0.36 13.98
N ARG A 24 3.44 0.68 13.96
CA ARG A 24 4.21 1.01 15.17
C ARG A 24 3.69 2.27 15.88
N TYR A 25 3.40 3.34 15.15
CA TYR A 25 2.84 4.58 15.72
C TYR A 25 1.49 4.33 16.39
N ASN A 26 0.66 3.47 15.78
CA ASN A 26 -0.64 3.09 16.34
C ASN A 26 -0.56 1.95 17.37
N LYS A 27 0.66 1.52 17.78
CA LYS A 27 0.92 0.42 18.71
C LYS A 27 0.20 -0.88 18.34
N LYS A 28 0.03 -1.15 17.05
CA LYS A 28 -0.58 -2.38 16.53
C LYS A 28 0.51 -3.39 16.17
N PRO A 29 0.35 -4.67 16.55
CA PRO A 29 1.29 -5.72 16.16
C PRO A 29 1.07 -6.21 14.71
N THR A 30 -0.05 -5.85 14.09
CA THR A 30 -0.46 -6.34 12.77
C THR A 30 -0.63 -5.19 11.79
N ILE A 31 -0.02 -5.31 10.62
CA ILE A 31 -0.26 -4.44 9.48
C ILE A 31 -1.53 -4.94 8.78
N THR A 32 -2.55 -4.08 8.68
CA THR A 32 -3.79 -4.38 7.98
C THR A 32 -3.88 -3.64 6.64
N SER A 33 -4.91 -3.92 5.85
CA SER A 33 -5.22 -3.17 4.63
C SER A 33 -5.33 -1.65 4.87
N ARG A 34 -5.68 -1.22 6.09
CA ARG A 34 -5.75 0.19 6.46
C ARG A 34 -4.39 0.87 6.50
N GLU A 35 -3.37 0.22 7.08
CA GLU A 35 -2.02 0.77 7.12
C GLU A 35 -1.41 0.81 5.71
N ILE A 36 -1.68 -0.20 4.87
CA ILE A 36 -1.29 -0.20 3.45
C ILE A 36 -1.96 0.95 2.69
N GLN A 37 -3.28 1.11 2.82
CA GLN A 37 -4.02 2.19 2.16
C GLN A 37 -3.52 3.57 2.56
N THR A 38 -3.19 3.77 3.84
CA THR A 38 -2.65 5.04 4.34
C THR A 38 -1.25 5.27 3.81
N SER A 39 -0.40 4.23 3.80
CA SER A 39 0.94 4.25 3.22
C SER A 39 0.92 4.65 1.74
N VAL A 40 -0.01 4.09 0.95
CA VAL A 40 -0.22 4.46 -0.47
C VAL A 40 -0.53 5.95 -0.63
N ARG A 41 -1.34 6.53 0.26
CA ARG A 41 -1.68 7.96 0.23
C ARG A 41 -0.51 8.87 0.62
N LEU A 42 0.44 8.39 1.41
CA LEU A 42 1.62 9.13 1.82
C LEU A 42 2.75 9.05 0.77
N VAL A 43 2.92 7.89 0.14
CA VAL A 43 4.02 7.63 -0.80
C VAL A 43 3.71 8.11 -2.22
N LEU A 44 2.46 7.96 -2.68
CA LEU A 44 2.09 8.31 -4.06
C LEU A 44 1.50 9.72 -4.15
N PRO A 45 1.78 10.46 -5.24
CA PRO A 45 1.24 11.80 -5.43
C PRO A 45 -0.22 11.79 -5.92
N GLY A 46 -1.03 12.71 -5.37
CA GLY A 46 -2.29 13.20 -5.94
C GLY A 46 -3.21 12.14 -6.55
N GLU A 47 -3.47 12.25 -7.85
CA GLU A 47 -4.36 11.35 -8.59
C GLU A 47 -3.88 9.89 -8.63
N LEU A 48 -2.56 9.65 -8.61
CA LEU A 48 -2.03 8.29 -8.62
C LEU A 48 -2.41 7.55 -7.33
N ALA A 49 -2.36 8.24 -6.18
CA ALA A 49 -2.81 7.68 -4.92
C ALA A 49 -4.31 7.35 -4.94
N LYS A 50 -5.15 8.20 -5.56
CA LYS A 50 -6.61 7.95 -5.65
C LYS A 50 -6.91 6.69 -6.45
N HIS A 51 -6.30 6.54 -7.63
CA HIS A 51 -6.48 5.35 -8.47
C HIS A 51 -5.95 4.09 -7.78
N ALA A 52 -4.75 4.16 -7.16
CA ALA A 52 -4.18 3.02 -6.46
C ALA A 52 -5.05 2.56 -5.27
N VAL A 53 -5.61 3.50 -4.50
CA VAL A 53 -6.54 3.18 -3.40
C VAL A 53 -7.83 2.55 -3.93
N SER A 54 -8.36 3.05 -5.05
CA SER A 54 -9.56 2.49 -5.69
C SER A 54 -9.34 1.04 -6.13
N GLU A 55 -8.27 0.77 -6.87
CA GLU A 55 -7.92 -0.59 -7.31
C GLU A 55 -7.63 -1.53 -6.13
N GLY A 56 -6.91 -1.05 -5.11
CA GLY A 56 -6.66 -1.82 -3.90
C GLY A 56 -7.96 -2.20 -3.16
N THR A 57 -8.89 -1.26 -3.02
CA THR A 57 -10.18 -1.51 -2.37
C THR A 57 -11.00 -2.52 -3.15
N LYS A 58 -11.06 -2.36 -4.49
CA LYS A 58 -11.76 -3.29 -5.38
C LYS A 58 -11.22 -4.71 -5.29
N ALA A 59 -9.89 -4.86 -5.24
CA ALA A 59 -9.24 -6.16 -5.08
C ALA A 59 -9.59 -6.82 -3.74
N VAL A 60 -9.57 -6.06 -2.64
CA VAL A 60 -9.95 -6.56 -1.32
C VAL A 60 -11.42 -6.96 -1.28
N THR A 61 -12.33 -6.15 -1.83
CA THR A 61 -13.76 -6.49 -1.92
C THR A 61 -13.97 -7.80 -2.67
N LYS A 62 -13.33 -7.96 -3.85
CA LYS A 62 -13.40 -9.20 -4.63
C LYS A 62 -12.92 -10.41 -3.83
N PHE A 63 -11.79 -10.27 -3.12
CA PHE A 63 -11.24 -11.33 -2.27
C PHE A 63 -12.20 -11.70 -1.14
N THR A 64 -12.82 -10.73 -0.47
CA THR A 64 -13.75 -10.98 0.64
C THR A 64 -15.09 -11.57 0.21
N SER A 65 -15.48 -11.40 -1.06
CA SER A 65 -16.70 -11.97 -1.64
C SER A 65 -16.50 -13.33 -2.29
N SER A 66 -15.26 -13.85 -2.28
CA SER A 66 -14.91 -15.20 -2.74
C SER A 66 -14.94 -16.17 -1.57
#